data_AF-A0A6D2K403-F1
#
_entry.id   AF-A0A6D2K403-F1
#
_cell.length_a   1.000
_cell.length_b   1.000
_cell.length_c   1.000
_cell.angle_alpha   90.00
_cell.angle_beta   90.00
_cell.angle_gamma   90.00
#
_symmetry.space_group_name_H-M   'P 1'
#
loop_
_entity.id
_entity.type
_entity.pdbx_description
1 polymer ?
#
loop_
_entity_poly.entity_id
_entity_poly.type
_entity_poly.pdbx_seq_one_letter_code
_entity_poly.pdbx_strand_id
1 'polypeptide(L)'
;MGKLLVARRLLSAQVQKEEQRENLFHSRCLVQEKVCSLIIDGGSCTNVASEAMVEKLGLVTQKHPKPYQLQWINETGDMSVKEQWSCHYL
;
A
#
# COMPACT_ATOMS: atom_id res chain seq x y z
N MET A 1 17.55 23.73 -10.42
CA MET A 1 16.84 23.61 -9.12
C MET A 1 15.41 24.11 -9.32
N GLY A 2 14.48 23.22 -9.68
CA GLY A 2 13.08 23.60 -9.96
C GLY A 2 12.24 23.69 -8.68
N LYS A 3 11.34 24.68 -8.60
CA LYS A 3 10.40 24.81 -7.48
C LYS A 3 9.23 23.84 -7.67
N LEU A 4 9.03 22.95 -6.71
CA LEU A 4 7.83 22.11 -6.62
C LEU A 4 6.68 22.95 -6.05
N LEU A 5 5.57 23.04 -6.77
CA LEU A 5 4.35 23.72 -6.31
C LEU A 5 3.27 22.67 -6.06
N VAL A 6 2.71 22.65 -4.85
CA VAL A 6 1.62 21.75 -4.47
C VAL A 6 0.36 22.59 -4.26
N ALA A 7 -0.69 22.28 -5.03
CA ALA A 7 -2.01 22.86 -4.82
C ALA A 7 -2.87 21.92 -3.98
N ARG A 8 -3.14 22.29 -2.72
CA ARG A 8 -4.05 21.54 -1.85
C ARG A 8 -5.49 22.06 -2.06
N ARG A 9 -6.32 21.30 -2.77
CA ARG A 9 -7.77 21.54 -2.83
C ARG A 9 -8.46 20.67 -1.79
N LEU A 10 -9.17 21.29 -0.85
CA LEU A 10 -9.95 20.59 0.15
C LEU A 10 -11.41 20.49 -0.35
N LEU A 11 -11.87 19.28 -0.66
CA LEU A 11 -13.29 19.00 -0.87
C LEU A 11 -13.87 18.58 0.48
N SER A 12 -14.56 19.49 1.17
CA SER A 12 -15.35 19.13 2.35
C SER A 12 -16.74 18.70 1.88
N ALA A 13 -16.95 17.39 1.75
CA ALA A 13 -18.29 16.84 1.78
C ALA A 13 -18.75 16.76 3.25
N GLN A 14 -19.96 17.21 3.56
CA GLN A 14 -20.58 16.91 4.86
C GLN A 14 -20.96 15.43 4.87
N VAL A 15 -19.99 14.58 5.23
CA VAL A 15 -20.19 13.13 5.34
C VAL A 15 -20.91 12.86 6.65
N GLN A 16 -22.13 12.30 6.59
CA GLN A 16 -22.78 11.70 7.75
C GLN A 16 -21.82 10.67 8.34
N LYS A 17 -21.58 10.75 9.64
CA LYS A 17 -20.37 10.28 10.34
C LYS A 17 -20.26 8.76 10.50
N GLU A 18 -21.11 7.99 9.83
CA GLU A 18 -21.22 6.54 10.01
C GLU A 18 -20.81 5.82 8.71
N GLU A 19 -19.99 4.77 8.86
CA GLU A 19 -19.75 3.68 7.90
C GLU A 19 -18.61 3.76 6.87
N GLN A 20 -17.79 4.82 6.75
CA GLN A 20 -16.63 4.75 5.83
C GLN A 20 -15.33 4.20 6.43
N ARG A 21 -15.24 4.06 7.75
CA ARG A 21 -13.99 3.68 8.43
C ARG A 21 -13.61 2.20 8.23
N GLU A 22 -14.57 1.36 7.87
CA GLU A 22 -14.36 -0.09 7.66
C GLU A 22 -14.37 -0.50 6.19
N ASN A 23 -14.49 0.46 5.26
CA ASN A 23 -14.53 0.14 3.84
C ASN A 23 -13.12 0.03 3.24
N LEU A 24 -12.88 -1.08 2.56
CA LEU A 24 -11.74 -1.23 1.67
C LEU A 24 -11.96 -0.38 0.42
N PHE A 25 -11.08 0.59 0.18
CA PHE A 25 -11.11 1.38 -1.04
C PHE A 25 -10.24 0.72 -2.10
N HIS A 26 -10.80 0.56 -3.30
CA HIS A 26 -10.07 0.03 -4.45
C HIS A 26 -9.65 1.17 -5.37
N SER A 27 -8.38 1.18 -5.77
CA SER A 27 -7.81 2.14 -6.69
C SER A 27 -6.83 1.46 -7.65
N ARG A 28 -6.21 2.26 -8.52
CA ARG A 28 -5.13 1.83 -9.40
C ARG A 28 -3.94 2.75 -9.20
N CYS A 29 -2.74 2.19 -9.15
CA CYS A 29 -1.49 2.94 -9.08
C CYS A 29 -0.54 2.51 -10.20
N LEU A 30 0.49 3.32 -10.44
CA LEU A 30 1.59 2.96 -11.33
C LEU A 30 2.77 2.51 -10.50
N VAL A 31 3.29 1.32 -10.80
CA VAL A 31 4.54 0.80 -10.24
C VAL A 31 5.43 0.41 -11.40
N GLN A 32 6.59 1.08 -11.52
CA GLN A 32 7.47 0.96 -12.69
C GLN A 32 6.69 1.07 -14.01
N GLU A 33 5.87 2.12 -14.13
CA GLU A 33 5.06 2.44 -15.32
C GLU A 33 3.96 1.41 -15.66
N LYS A 34 3.78 0.36 -14.86
CA LYS A 34 2.71 -0.63 -15.01
C LYS A 34 1.57 -0.34 -14.04
N VAL A 35 0.34 -0.48 -14.52
CA VAL A 35 -0.86 -0.30 -13.70
C VAL A 35 -1.06 -1.49 -12.78
N CYS A 36 -1.17 -1.24 -11.48
CA CYS A 36 -1.43 -2.24 -10.44
C CYS A 36 -2.73 -1.91 -9.70
N SER A 37 -3.46 -2.95 -9.30
CA SER A 37 -4.58 -2.79 -8.36
C SER A 37 -4.05 -2.44 -6.98
N LEU A 38 -4.66 -1.45 -6.33
CA LEU A 38 -4.31 -1.00 -4.98
C LEU A 38 -5.55 -1.11 -4.09
N ILE A 39 -5.38 -1.73 -2.94
CA ILE A 39 -6.38 -1.74 -1.86
C ILE A 39 -5.89 -0.78 -0.79
N ILE A 40 -6.73 0.17 -0.40
CA ILE A 40 -6.47 1.14 0.65
C ILE A 40 -7.41 0.81 1.79
N ASP A 41 -6.83 0.32 2.88
CA ASP A 41 -7.52 0.04 4.13
C ASP A 41 -7.17 1.13 5.14
N GLY A 42 -8.17 1.93 5.56
CA GLY A 42 -7.99 2.99 6.55
C GLY A 42 -7.67 2.47 7.96
N GLY A 43 -7.89 1.18 8.23
CA GLY A 43 -7.50 0.49 9.45
C GLY A 43 -6.06 -0.06 9.42
N SER A 44 -5.43 -0.16 8.24
CA SER A 44 -4.09 -0.71 8.11
C SER A 44 -3.02 0.39 8.19
N CYS A 45 -1.96 0.11 8.96
CA CYS A 45 -0.75 0.93 8.99
C CYS A 45 0.42 0.33 8.19
N THR A 46 0.18 -0.76 7.46
CA THR A 46 1.23 -1.54 6.78
C THR A 46 0.97 -1.64 5.28
N ASN A 47 1.94 -1.21 4.48
CA ASN A 47 1.92 -1.40 3.04
C ASN A 47 2.54 -2.77 2.69
N VAL A 48 1.81 -3.59 1.95
CA VAL A 48 2.27 -4.88 1.46
C VAL A 48 2.06 -4.97 -0.04
N ALA A 49 2.97 -5.67 -0.72
CA ALA A 49 2.82 -6.02 -2.12
C ALA A 49 2.67 -7.55 -2.23
N SER A 50 1.83 -8.02 -3.14
CA SER A 50 1.73 -9.45 -3.39
C SER A 50 3.01 -9.98 -4.05
N GLU A 51 3.38 -11.21 -3.72
CA GLU A 51 4.52 -11.89 -4.33
C GLU A 51 4.39 -11.93 -5.87
N ALA A 52 3.20 -12.26 -6.38
CA ALA A 52 2.91 -12.24 -7.81
C ALA A 52 3.16 -10.87 -8.47
N MET A 53 2.89 -9.76 -7.77
CA MET A 53 3.21 -8.42 -8.27
C MET A 53 4.73 -8.19 -8.30
N VAL A 54 5.44 -8.56 -7.24
CA VAL A 54 6.90 -8.46 -7.15
C VAL A 54 7.57 -9.23 -8.30
N GLU A 55 7.17 -10.48 -8.51
CA GLU A 55 7.69 -11.35 -9.57
C GLU A 55 7.38 -10.79 -10.97
N LYS A 56 6.13 -10.43 -11.24
CA LYS A 56 5.69 -9.95 -12.56
C LYS A 56 6.34 -8.61 -12.95
N LEU A 57 6.67 -7.80 -11.96
CA LEU A 57 7.35 -6.52 -12.19
C LEU A 57 8.87 -6.66 -12.16
N GLY A 58 9.42 -7.76 -11.65
CA GLY A 58 10.85 -7.93 -11.45
C GLY A 58 11.40 -6.96 -10.41
N LEU A 59 10.63 -6.68 -9.34
CA LEU A 59 11.09 -5.80 -8.27
C LEU A 59 12.21 -6.46 -7.49
N VAL A 60 13.30 -5.72 -7.28
CA VAL A 60 14.40 -6.18 -6.43
C VAL A 60 14.01 -6.00 -4.97
N THR A 61 13.92 -7.11 -4.24
CA THR A 61 13.69 -7.14 -2.81
C THR A 61 15.00 -7.34 -2.04
N GLN A 62 14.96 -7.06 -0.75
CA GLN A 62 16.01 -7.34 0.21
C GLN A 62 15.40 -7.98 1.46
N LYS A 63 16.18 -8.76 2.21
CA LYS A 63 15.71 -9.33 3.47
C LYS A 63 15.21 -8.24 4.41
N HIS A 64 14.03 -8.45 4.97
CA HIS A 64 13.46 -7.53 5.95
C HIS A 64 14.31 -7.60 7.23
N PRO A 65 14.76 -6.46 7.81
CA PRO A 65 15.64 -6.46 8.98
C PRO A 65 14.98 -7.06 10.22
N LYS A 66 13.64 -7.06 10.27
CA LYS A 66 12.83 -7.64 11.35
C LYS A 66 11.60 -8.35 10.78
N PRO A 67 11.70 -9.61 10.31
CA PRO A 67 10.55 -10.31 9.75
C PRO A 67 9.38 -10.38 10.73
N TYR A 68 8.14 -10.29 10.23
CA TYR A 68 6.94 -10.25 11.07
C TYR A 68 5.77 -10.99 10.42
N GLN A 69 4.78 -11.39 11.22
CA GLN A 69 3.56 -12.06 10.75
C GLN A 69 2.46 -11.05 10.41
N LEU A 70 1.67 -11.35 9.37
CA LEU A 70 0.49 -10.57 8.96
C LEU A 70 -0.78 -11.26 9.46
N GLN A 71 -0.93 -11.35 10.78
CA GLN A 71 -2.06 -12.04 11.43
C GLN A 71 -3.43 -11.44 11.06
N TRP A 72 -3.47 -10.15 10.71
CA TRP A 72 -4.69 -9.45 10.29
C TRP A 72 -5.15 -9.82 8.87
N ILE A 73 -4.29 -10.40 8.03
CA ILE A 73 -4.68 -10.93 6.71
C ILE A 73 -4.97 -12.44 6.79
N ASN A 74 -4.20 -13.16 7.61
CA ASN A 74 -4.42 -14.58 7.85
C ASN A 74 -4.23 -14.92 9.32
N GLU A 75 -5.33 -15.31 9.97
CA GLU A 75 -5.40 -15.69 11.38
C GLU A 75 -4.58 -16.94 11.71
N THR A 76 -4.24 -17.79 10.73
CA THR A 76 -3.37 -18.97 10.96
C THR A 76 -1.90 -18.60 11.16
N GLY A 77 -1.50 -17.36 10.87
CA GLY A 77 -0.12 -16.89 11.04
C GLY A 77 0.87 -17.43 9.98
N ASP A 78 0.37 -18.12 8.95
CA ASP A 78 1.20 -18.70 7.90
C ASP A 78 1.78 -17.65 6.95
N MET A 79 1.26 -16.42 7.00
CA MET A 79 1.77 -15.30 6.19
C MET A 79 2.73 -14.45 6.99
N SER A 80 3.97 -14.38 6.51
CA SER A 80 5.04 -13.58 7.11
C SER A 80 5.74 -12.72 6.06
N VAL A 81 6.05 -11.50 6.44
CA VAL A 81 6.88 -10.58 5.65
C VAL A 81 8.34 -10.86 5.99
N LYS A 82 9.06 -11.46 5.05
CA LYS A 82 10.50 -11.77 5.18
C LYS A 82 11.37 -10.88 4.29
N GLU A 83 10.76 -10.22 3.33
CA GLU A 83 11.42 -9.38 2.35
C GLU A 83 10.74 -8.01 2.27
N GLN A 84 11.50 -7.00 1.85
CA GLN A 84 11.01 -5.66 1.59
C GLN A 84 11.62 -5.13 0.30
N TRP A 85 10.93 -4.22 -0.35
CA TRP A 85 11.46 -3.43 -1.44
C TRP A 85 11.37 -1.95 -1.05
N SER A 86 12.31 -1.15 -1.55
CA SER A 86 12.27 0.30 -1.37
C SER A 86 11.71 0.95 -2.64
N CYS A 87 10.54 1.58 -2.50
CA CYS A 87 10.08 2.53 -3.50
C CYS A 87 10.82 3.84 -3.29
N HIS A 88 11.74 4.17 -4.18
CA HIS A 88 12.19 5.56 -4.31
C HIS A 88 11.04 6.30 -4.99
N TYR A 89 10.62 7.46 -4.50
CA TYR A 89 9.44 8.25 -4.94
C TYR A 89 8.10 7.88 -4.28
N LEU A 90 8.02 8.05 -2.96
CA LEU A 90 6.87 8.71 -2.31
C LEU A 90 7.38 9.95 -1.57
#